data_AF-A0A2T7TVM7-F1
#
_entry.id   AF-A0A2T7TVM7-F1
#
_cell.length_a   1.000
_cell.length_b   1.000
_cell.length_c   1.000
_cell.angle_alpha   90.00
_cell.angle_beta   90.00
_cell.angle_gamma   90.00
#
_symmetry.space_group_name_H-M   'P 1'
#
loop_
_entity.id
_entity.type
_entity.pdbx_description
1 polymer ?
#
loop_
_entity_poly.entity_id
_entity_poly.type
_entity_poly.pdbx_seq_one_letter_code
_entity_poly.pdbx_strand_id
1 'polypeptide(L)'
;MYKHVPKALKNHLRWPYYVASVVSELQGRHPRECSLCGYTGYFRAFGHPPRYDAQCPKCRSLERHRLLKLCLDRNSKILRDSVDALHFAPEPIVEHLLRARVPRYKSADYEPGLAELTLNIEELDLHDNSFDLIICCHVLEHVDDRKALREMFRVLRPNGIALLMTPVIEGWSQTYENPNITSTTDRLLHFGQEDHVRYFGSDIRDRITAAGFELETFVAIEPDVARYGLGRGAKVFIAQRPINEG
;
A
#
# COMPACT_ATOMS: atom_id res chain seq x y z
N MET A 1 -4.51 -18.88 53.15
CA MET A 1 -4.34 -20.30 52.78
C MET A 1 -5.29 -20.65 51.64
N TYR A 2 -4.94 -20.35 50.39
CA TYR A 2 -5.66 -20.89 49.22
C TYR A 2 -4.71 -21.80 48.45
N LYS A 3 -4.97 -23.10 48.63
CA LYS A 3 -4.23 -24.23 48.08
C LYS A 3 -4.39 -24.26 46.56
N HIS A 4 -3.31 -24.70 45.91
CA HIS A 4 -3.17 -25.08 44.51
C HIS A 4 -4.48 -25.29 43.73
N VAL A 5 -4.85 -24.31 42.91
CA VAL A 5 -5.81 -24.51 41.81
C VAL A 5 -5.19 -25.54 40.85
N PRO A 6 -5.90 -26.64 40.51
CA PRO A 6 -5.39 -27.66 39.58
C PRO A 6 -4.94 -27.03 38.27
N LYS A 7 -3.77 -27.44 37.75
CA LYS A 7 -3.18 -26.93 36.50
C LYS A 7 -4.16 -27.06 35.31
N ALA A 8 -5.07 -28.04 35.34
CA ALA A 8 -6.15 -28.24 34.38
C ALA A 8 -7.23 -27.14 34.43
N LEU A 9 -7.65 -26.66 35.63
CA LEU A 9 -8.59 -25.54 35.75
C LEU A 9 -7.99 -24.21 35.26
N LYS A 10 -6.67 -24.03 35.42
CA LYS A 10 -5.94 -22.88 34.86
C LYS A 10 -5.97 -22.87 33.32
N ASN A 11 -6.05 -24.03 32.68
CA ASN A 11 -6.08 -24.13 31.22
C ASN A 11 -7.47 -23.80 30.64
N HIS A 12 -8.56 -24.11 31.33
CA HIS A 12 -9.92 -23.77 30.87
C HIS A 12 -10.25 -22.28 31.00
N LEU A 13 -9.67 -21.59 32.00
CA LEU A 13 -9.82 -20.14 32.16
C LEU A 13 -8.92 -19.35 31.19
N ARG A 14 -7.79 -19.93 30.77
CA ARG A 14 -6.81 -19.27 29.87
C ARG A 14 -7.38 -18.87 28.53
N TRP A 15 -8.24 -19.69 27.93
CA TRP A 15 -8.82 -19.40 26.61
C TRP A 15 -9.79 -18.21 26.64
N PRO A 16 -10.79 -18.16 27.55
CA PRO A 16 -11.62 -16.96 27.71
C PRO A 16 -10.82 -15.69 28.00
N TYR A 17 -9.79 -15.76 28.87
CA TYR A 17 -8.92 -14.60 29.13
C TYR A 17 -8.13 -14.17 27.90
N TYR A 18 -7.59 -15.11 27.12
CA TYR A 18 -6.89 -14.82 25.87
C TYR A 18 -7.82 -14.17 24.84
N VAL A 19 -9.04 -14.70 24.68
CA VAL A 19 -10.05 -14.11 23.78
C VAL A 19 -10.41 -12.71 24.25
N ALA A 20 -10.66 -12.51 25.54
CA ALA A 20 -10.95 -11.19 26.09
C ALA A 20 -9.79 -10.21 25.89
N SER A 21 -8.53 -10.64 26.06
CA SER A 21 -7.36 -9.79 25.79
C SER A 21 -7.26 -9.43 24.31
N VAL A 22 -7.44 -10.39 23.40
CA VAL A 22 -7.42 -10.14 21.95
C VAL A 22 -8.52 -9.13 21.58
N VAL A 23 -9.74 -9.31 22.07
CA VAL A 23 -10.87 -8.41 21.81
C VAL A 23 -10.61 -7.01 22.36
N SER A 24 -10.04 -6.90 23.56
CA SER A 24 -9.67 -5.61 24.15
C SER A 24 -8.64 -4.87 23.29
N GLU A 25 -7.65 -5.58 22.77
CA GLU A 25 -6.58 -5.00 21.95
C GLU A 25 -7.06 -4.55 20.56
N LEU A 26 -8.25 -4.98 20.10
CA LEU A 26 -8.84 -4.48 18.85
C LEU A 26 -9.14 -2.97 18.90
N GLN A 27 -9.28 -2.38 20.09
CA GLN A 27 -9.46 -0.93 20.26
C GLN A 27 -8.13 -0.15 20.29
N GLY A 28 -7.00 -0.85 20.22
CA GLY A 28 -5.64 -0.30 20.17
C GLY A 28 -4.76 -0.80 21.32
N ARG A 29 -3.48 -0.96 21.01
CA ARG A 29 -2.43 -1.41 21.94
C ARG A 29 -1.53 -0.27 22.39
N HIS A 30 -1.20 0.62 21.47
CA HIS A 30 -0.29 1.74 21.74
C HIS A 30 -0.83 3.06 21.16
N PRO A 31 -0.61 4.20 21.84
CA PRO A 31 -0.95 5.50 21.27
C PRO A 31 -0.08 5.78 20.04
N ARG A 32 -0.70 6.29 18.98
CA ARG A 32 -0.07 6.68 17.71
C ARG A 32 -0.47 8.11 17.35
N GLU A 33 0.27 8.70 16.42
CA GLU A 33 -0.05 9.95 15.73
C GLU A 33 -0.49 9.65 14.29
N CYS A 34 -1.47 10.38 13.78
CA CYS A 34 -1.90 10.28 12.38
C CYS A 34 -1.26 11.40 11.55
N SER A 35 -0.31 11.06 10.67
CA SER A 35 0.32 12.02 9.74
C SER A 35 -0.65 12.69 8.75
N LEU A 36 -1.87 12.15 8.59
CA LEU A 36 -2.90 12.69 7.71
C LEU A 36 -3.83 13.71 8.37
N CYS A 37 -4.26 13.47 9.62
CA CYS A 37 -5.30 14.31 10.27
C CYS A 37 -4.92 14.86 11.66
N GLY A 38 -3.68 14.59 12.12
CA GLY A 38 -3.13 15.05 13.39
C GLY A 38 -3.72 14.36 14.64
N TYR A 39 -4.60 13.37 14.50
CA TYR A 39 -5.12 12.63 15.65
C TYR A 39 -3.99 11.94 16.42
N THR A 40 -4.00 12.09 17.75
CA THR A 40 -3.10 11.40 18.67
C THR A 40 -3.92 10.57 19.65
N GLY A 41 -3.64 9.27 19.74
CA GLY A 41 -4.39 8.35 20.60
C GLY A 41 -4.34 6.91 20.09
N TYR A 42 -5.24 6.06 20.56
CA TYR A 42 -5.26 4.64 20.20
C TYR A 42 -5.89 4.41 18.82
N PHE A 43 -5.26 3.55 18.03
CA PHE A 43 -5.73 3.18 16.70
C PHE A 43 -6.39 1.82 16.75
N ARG A 44 -7.48 1.64 16.00
CA ARG A 44 -8.20 0.37 15.97
C ARG A 44 -7.48 -0.68 15.13
N ALA A 45 -7.71 -1.94 15.44
CA ALA A 45 -7.28 -3.03 14.57
C ALA A 45 -8.08 -3.03 13.24
N PHE A 46 -7.45 -3.46 12.15
CA PHE A 46 -8.09 -3.52 10.83
C PHE A 46 -7.47 -4.61 9.93
N GLY A 47 -8.26 -5.15 9.00
CA GLY A 47 -7.84 -6.16 8.03
C GLY A 47 -8.14 -7.59 8.44
N HIS A 48 -7.86 -8.53 7.54
CA HIS A 48 -8.06 -9.97 7.73
C HIS A 48 -6.77 -10.72 7.34
N PRO A 49 -5.99 -11.23 8.30
CA PRO A 49 -6.17 -11.12 9.75
C PRO A 49 -6.01 -9.68 10.28
N PRO A 50 -6.58 -9.37 11.47
CA PRO A 50 -6.54 -8.03 12.02
C PRO A 50 -5.12 -7.60 12.38
N ARG A 51 -4.70 -6.46 11.83
CA ARG A 51 -3.48 -5.75 12.21
C ARG A 51 -3.81 -4.74 13.30
N TYR A 52 -3.16 -4.83 14.45
CA TYR A 52 -3.36 -3.89 15.57
C TYR A 52 -2.78 -2.51 15.26
N ASP A 53 -3.35 -1.46 15.86
CA ASP A 53 -2.97 -0.05 15.66
C ASP A 53 -2.98 0.43 14.19
N ALA A 54 -3.76 -0.24 13.34
CA ALA A 54 -3.76 -0.06 11.89
C ALA A 54 -4.61 1.12 11.43
N GLN A 55 -5.78 1.36 12.04
CA GLN A 55 -6.74 2.34 11.57
C GLN A 55 -6.91 3.52 12.52
N CYS A 56 -6.72 4.73 12.01
CA CYS A 56 -7.00 5.96 12.75
C CYS A 56 -8.51 6.09 13.01
N PRO A 57 -8.97 6.30 14.25
CA PRO A 57 -10.40 6.40 14.56
C PRO A 57 -11.04 7.71 14.06
N LYS A 58 -10.24 8.74 13.75
CA LYS A 58 -10.73 10.04 13.27
C LYS A 58 -10.95 10.07 11.75
N CYS A 59 -9.91 9.75 10.97
CA CYS A 59 -9.96 9.85 9.51
C CYS A 59 -10.01 8.51 8.77
N ARG A 60 -9.97 7.38 9.50
CA ARG A 60 -9.93 6.01 8.94
C ARG A 60 -8.67 5.71 8.11
N SER A 61 -7.61 6.52 8.20
CA SER A 61 -6.33 6.23 7.55
C SER A 61 -5.73 4.90 8.02
N LEU A 62 -5.16 4.15 7.09
CA LEU A 62 -4.38 2.95 7.36
C LEU A 62 -2.87 3.26 7.40
N GLU A 63 -2.08 2.26 7.76
CA GLU A 63 -0.61 2.33 7.82
C GLU A 63 -0.02 2.85 6.49
N ARG A 64 -0.49 2.30 5.37
CA ARG A 64 -0.02 2.65 4.02
C ARG A 64 -0.34 4.10 3.62
N HIS A 65 -1.53 4.61 3.96
CA HIS A 65 -1.89 6.00 3.63
C HIS A 65 -1.00 6.97 4.41
N ARG A 66 -0.73 6.66 5.68
CA ARG A 66 0.16 7.46 6.54
C ARG A 66 1.60 7.45 6.01
N LEU A 67 2.07 6.30 5.53
CA LEU A 67 3.39 6.17 4.91
C LEU A 67 3.49 6.96 3.60
N LEU A 68 2.48 6.87 2.73
CA LEU A 68 2.41 7.64 1.49
C LEU A 68 2.43 9.14 1.76
N LYS A 69 1.66 9.62 2.75
CA LYS A 69 1.69 11.03 3.19
C LYS A 69 3.09 11.47 3.62
N LEU A 70 3.79 10.67 4.43
CA LEU A 70 5.15 10.98 4.87
C LEU A 70 6.14 11.02 3.70
N CYS A 71 6.00 10.10 2.74
CA CYS A 71 6.79 10.11 1.51
C CYS A 71 6.59 11.43 0.75
N LEU A 72 5.33 11.81 0.49
CA LEU A 72 4.98 13.05 -0.22
C LEU A 72 5.44 14.32 0.53
N ASP A 73 5.39 14.33 1.86
CA ASP A 73 5.80 15.49 2.67
C ASP A 73 7.31 15.70 2.68
N ARG A 74 8.08 14.61 2.68
CA ARG A 74 9.54 14.65 2.80
C ARG A 74 10.25 14.65 1.45
N ASN A 75 9.51 14.50 0.36
CA ASN A 75 10.02 14.53 -1.00
C ASN A 75 9.30 15.62 -1.80
N SER A 76 9.65 16.89 -1.51
CA SER A 76 9.05 18.06 -2.17
C SER A 76 9.18 18.02 -3.69
N LYS A 77 10.19 17.33 -4.23
CA LYS A 77 10.38 17.10 -5.68
C LYS A 77 9.23 16.35 -6.37
N ILE A 78 8.42 15.58 -5.63
CA ILE A 78 7.32 14.79 -6.20
C ILE A 78 6.14 15.69 -6.60
N LEU A 79 5.79 16.63 -5.72
CA LEU A 79 4.64 17.52 -5.91
C LEU A 79 5.13 18.91 -6.34
N ARG A 80 5.55 19.01 -7.60
CA ARG A 80 5.95 20.28 -8.24
C ARG A 80 4.73 21.18 -8.50
N ASP A 81 4.96 22.46 -8.75
CA ASP A 81 3.91 23.50 -8.92
C ASP A 81 2.89 23.19 -10.04
N SER A 82 3.24 22.35 -10.99
CA SER A 82 2.34 21.85 -12.03
C SER A 82 2.59 20.37 -12.28
N VAL A 83 1.77 19.54 -11.64
CA VAL A 83 1.78 18.08 -11.80
C VAL A 83 0.42 17.63 -12.32
N ASP A 84 0.44 16.91 -13.43
CA ASP A 84 -0.66 16.03 -13.85
C ASP A 84 -0.52 14.68 -13.15
N ALA A 85 -1.44 14.38 -12.22
CA ALA A 85 -1.46 13.11 -11.51
C ALA A 85 -2.54 12.16 -12.01
N LEU A 86 -2.16 10.90 -12.21
CA LEU A 86 -3.06 9.77 -12.41
C LEU A 86 -3.02 8.85 -11.18
N HIS A 87 -4.16 8.53 -10.61
CA HIS A 87 -4.27 7.67 -9.43
C HIS A 87 -5.14 6.45 -9.72
N PHE A 88 -4.55 5.26 -9.71
CA PHE A 88 -5.24 4.00 -9.91
C PHE A 88 -5.86 3.49 -8.61
N ALA A 89 -7.07 2.93 -8.69
CA ALA A 89 -7.84 2.41 -7.56
C ALA A 89 -7.93 3.42 -6.40
N PRO A 90 -8.58 4.58 -6.61
CA PRO A 90 -8.43 5.74 -5.76
C PRO A 90 -9.02 5.54 -4.35
N GLU A 91 -8.16 5.23 -3.38
CA GLU A 91 -8.56 5.14 -1.98
C GLU A 91 -9.07 6.51 -1.50
N PRO A 92 -10.28 6.63 -0.92
CA PRO A 92 -10.91 7.94 -0.71
C PRO A 92 -10.08 8.96 0.06
N ILE A 93 -9.28 8.51 1.04
CA ILE A 93 -8.42 9.39 1.84
C ILE A 93 -7.17 9.86 1.07
N VAL A 94 -6.64 9.02 0.19
CA VAL A 94 -5.50 9.37 -0.67
C VAL A 94 -5.97 10.29 -1.79
N GLU A 95 -7.14 10.01 -2.37
CA GLU A 95 -7.79 10.93 -3.31
C GLU A 95 -8.01 12.31 -2.69
N HIS A 96 -8.59 12.37 -1.48
CA HIS A 96 -8.78 13.64 -0.79
C HIS A 96 -7.46 14.39 -0.55
N LEU A 97 -6.41 13.68 -0.13
CA LEU A 97 -5.06 14.24 0.04
C LEU A 97 -4.51 14.81 -1.28
N LEU A 98 -4.63 14.06 -2.38
CA LEU A 98 -4.05 14.43 -3.67
C LEU A 98 -4.83 15.57 -4.32
N ARG A 99 -6.17 15.55 -4.30
CA ARG A 99 -7.00 16.67 -4.82
C ARG A 99 -6.72 17.99 -4.10
N ALA A 100 -6.29 17.95 -2.84
CA ALA A 100 -5.92 19.14 -2.08
C ALA A 100 -4.50 19.66 -2.40
N ARG A 101 -3.64 18.87 -3.05
CA ARG A 101 -2.21 19.18 -3.26
C ARG A 101 -1.78 19.19 -4.73
N VAL A 102 -2.59 18.61 -5.61
CA VAL A 102 -2.28 18.46 -7.03
C VAL A 102 -3.35 19.21 -7.84
N PRO A 103 -2.96 20.22 -8.65
CA PRO A 103 -3.92 21.05 -9.38
C PRO A 103 -4.67 20.28 -10.48
N ARG A 104 -4.02 19.27 -11.08
CA ARG A 104 -4.60 18.45 -12.17
C ARG A 104 -4.52 16.98 -11.76
N TYR A 105 -5.60 16.50 -11.15
CA TYR A 105 -5.72 15.13 -10.66
C TYR A 105 -6.78 14.38 -11.47
N LYS A 106 -6.44 13.17 -11.88
CA LYS A 106 -7.35 12.19 -12.47
C LYS A 106 -7.29 10.89 -11.70
N SER A 107 -8.44 10.33 -11.37
CA SER A 107 -8.54 8.97 -10.86
C SER A 107 -8.89 8.00 -11.98
N ALA A 108 -8.40 6.77 -11.87
CA ALA A 108 -8.71 5.68 -12.77
C ALA A 108 -9.00 4.39 -12.01
N ASP A 109 -9.92 3.59 -12.52
CA ASP A 109 -10.22 2.25 -12.04
C ASP A 109 -10.55 1.35 -13.22
N TYR A 110 -10.36 0.05 -13.07
CA TYR A 110 -10.79 -0.90 -14.09
C TYR A 110 -12.32 -1.05 -14.09
N GLU A 111 -12.95 -0.95 -12.92
CA GLU A 111 -14.40 -1.05 -12.77
C GLU A 111 -15.09 0.28 -13.09
N PRO A 112 -16.04 0.32 -14.05
CA PRO A 112 -16.82 1.51 -14.36
C PRO A 112 -17.52 2.13 -13.14
N GLY A 113 -17.37 3.44 -12.99
CA GLY A 113 -18.05 4.22 -11.94
C GLY A 113 -17.32 4.31 -10.60
N LEU A 114 -16.17 3.63 -10.42
CA LEU A 114 -15.34 3.78 -9.22
C LEU A 114 -14.34 4.95 -9.29
N ALA A 115 -14.09 5.48 -10.49
CA ALA A 115 -13.18 6.61 -10.71
C ALA A 115 -13.62 7.48 -11.90
N GLU A 116 -12.91 8.58 -12.14
CA GLU A 116 -13.19 9.49 -13.28
C GLU A 116 -12.94 8.82 -14.64
N LEU A 117 -11.97 7.91 -14.72
CA LEU A 117 -11.59 7.18 -15.93
C LEU A 117 -11.75 5.68 -15.70
N THR A 118 -12.30 4.98 -16.68
CA THR A 118 -12.26 3.51 -16.74
C THR A 118 -11.06 3.08 -17.57
N LEU A 119 -10.02 2.54 -16.94
CA LEU A 119 -8.77 2.17 -17.61
C LEU A 119 -8.29 0.79 -17.17
N ASN A 120 -7.80 0.00 -18.13
CA ASN A 120 -7.00 -1.19 -17.85
C ASN A 120 -5.53 -0.76 -17.72
N ILE A 121 -4.94 -0.94 -16.53
CA ILE A 121 -3.54 -0.57 -16.30
C ILE A 121 -2.54 -1.37 -17.17
N GLU A 122 -2.92 -2.55 -17.65
CA GLU A 122 -2.10 -3.36 -18.55
C GLU A 122 -2.08 -2.85 -20.00
N GLU A 123 -3.03 -1.99 -20.37
CA GLU A 123 -3.23 -1.44 -21.71
C GLU A 123 -3.98 -0.10 -21.60
N LEU A 124 -3.23 0.98 -21.34
CA LEU A 124 -3.79 2.29 -21.07
C LEU A 124 -4.19 2.98 -22.39
N ASP A 125 -5.49 3.27 -22.54
CA ASP A 125 -6.00 4.14 -23.59
C ASP A 125 -5.69 5.62 -23.28
N LEU A 126 -4.41 5.95 -23.25
CA LEU A 126 -3.83 7.25 -22.92
C LEU A 126 -2.62 7.49 -23.82
N HIS A 127 -2.38 8.75 -24.19
CA HIS A 127 -1.20 9.10 -24.97
C HIS A 127 0.09 8.98 -24.16
N ASP A 128 1.20 8.73 -24.85
CA ASP A 128 2.54 8.80 -24.27
C ASP A 128 2.77 10.18 -23.62
N ASN A 129 3.57 10.24 -22.55
CA ASN A 129 3.97 11.50 -21.93
C ASN A 129 2.78 12.40 -21.50
N SER A 130 1.73 11.81 -20.95
CA SER A 130 0.50 12.50 -20.53
C SER A 130 0.46 12.91 -19.05
N PHE A 131 1.28 12.28 -18.19
CA PHE A 131 1.25 12.50 -16.74
C PHE A 131 2.63 12.76 -16.17
N ASP A 132 2.70 13.55 -15.10
CA ASP A 132 3.94 13.80 -14.35
C ASP A 132 4.05 12.91 -13.11
N LEU A 133 2.91 12.45 -12.59
CA LEU A 133 2.81 11.63 -11.40
C LEU A 133 1.82 10.49 -11.61
N ILE A 134 2.21 9.27 -11.24
CA ILE A 134 1.30 8.13 -11.10
C ILE A 134 1.29 7.69 -9.64
N ILE A 135 0.12 7.36 -9.11
CA ILE A 135 -0.05 6.71 -7.81
C ILE A 135 -0.71 5.36 -8.07
N CYS A 136 -0.03 4.28 -7.70
CA CYS A 136 -0.47 2.91 -7.92
C CYS A 136 -0.16 2.10 -6.65
N CYS A 137 -1.15 2.07 -5.75
CA CYS A 137 -1.03 1.40 -4.45
C CYS A 137 -1.95 0.19 -4.43
N HIS A 138 -1.38 -0.99 -4.15
CA HIS A 138 -2.09 -2.26 -4.02
C HIS A 138 -2.87 -2.69 -5.28
N VAL A 139 -2.28 -2.44 -6.46
CA VAL A 139 -2.84 -2.82 -7.76
C VAL A 139 -1.97 -3.86 -8.46
N LEU A 140 -0.64 -3.74 -8.36
CA LEU A 140 0.29 -4.58 -9.10
C LEU A 140 0.20 -6.07 -8.73
N GLU A 141 -0.34 -6.44 -7.58
CA GLU A 141 -0.57 -7.83 -7.18
C GLU A 141 -1.77 -8.50 -7.86
N HIS A 142 -2.58 -7.72 -8.60
CA HIS A 142 -3.82 -8.17 -9.26
C HIS A 142 -3.71 -8.31 -10.79
N VAL A 143 -2.67 -7.74 -11.42
CA VAL A 143 -2.57 -7.55 -12.88
C VAL A 143 -1.26 -8.11 -13.44
N ASP A 144 -1.03 -8.20 -14.74
CA ASP A 144 0.32 -8.37 -15.30
C ASP A 144 1.19 -7.14 -14.97
N ASP A 145 2.03 -7.28 -13.95
CA ASP A 145 2.86 -6.19 -13.43
C ASP A 145 3.85 -5.68 -14.49
N ARG A 146 4.35 -6.56 -15.37
CA ARG A 146 5.30 -6.17 -16.41
C ARG A 146 4.63 -5.31 -17.48
N LYS A 147 3.38 -5.63 -17.87
CA LYS A 147 2.59 -4.77 -18.76
C LYS A 147 2.25 -3.44 -18.09
N ALA A 148 1.74 -3.50 -16.86
CA ALA A 148 1.37 -2.32 -16.10
C ALA A 148 2.55 -1.35 -15.91
N LEU A 149 3.73 -1.86 -15.56
CA LEU A 149 4.95 -1.06 -15.41
C LEU A 149 5.37 -0.41 -16.75
N ARG A 150 5.29 -1.13 -17.87
CA ARG A 150 5.59 -0.56 -19.20
C ARG A 150 4.61 0.54 -19.59
N GLU A 151 3.32 0.34 -19.36
CA GLU A 151 2.30 1.34 -19.67
C GLU A 151 2.42 2.58 -18.79
N MET A 152 2.66 2.41 -17.48
CA MET A 152 2.98 3.52 -16.59
C MET A 152 4.23 4.28 -17.04
N PHE A 153 5.28 3.58 -17.48
CA PHE A 153 6.48 4.23 -18.04
C PHE A 153 6.16 5.04 -19.29
N ARG A 154 5.39 4.47 -20.22
CA ARG A 154 5.00 5.10 -21.49
C ARG A 154 4.22 6.40 -21.27
N VAL A 155 3.22 6.38 -20.38
CA VAL A 155 2.35 7.55 -20.15
C VAL A 155 2.96 8.60 -19.23
N LEU A 156 3.98 8.27 -18.42
CA LEU A 156 4.73 9.27 -17.68
C LEU A 156 5.58 10.13 -18.61
N ARG A 157 5.65 11.44 -18.40
CA ARG A 157 6.62 12.32 -19.09
C ARG A 157 8.04 11.95 -18.70
N PRO A 158 9.07 12.32 -19.49
CA PRO A 158 10.44 12.33 -19.00
C PRO A 158 10.51 13.09 -17.68
N ASN A 159 11.25 12.57 -16.70
CA ASN A 159 11.29 13.10 -15.33
C ASN A 159 9.96 12.95 -14.54
N GLY A 160 9.02 12.15 -15.02
CA GLY A 160 7.79 11.78 -14.33
C GLY A 160 8.04 10.68 -13.29
N ILE A 161 7.17 10.58 -12.28
CA ILE A 161 7.35 9.68 -11.13
C ILE A 161 6.13 8.77 -10.97
N ALA A 162 6.33 7.49 -10.75
CA ALA A 162 5.34 6.57 -10.23
C ALA A 162 5.63 6.25 -8.75
N LEU A 163 4.62 6.43 -7.90
CA LEU A 163 4.63 5.98 -6.52
C LEU A 163 3.92 4.63 -6.45
N LEU A 164 4.71 3.58 -6.19
CA LEU A 164 4.22 2.20 -6.17
C LEU A 164 4.24 1.65 -4.75
N MET A 165 3.16 0.99 -4.35
CA MET A 165 3.08 0.26 -3.09
C MET A 165 2.41 -1.09 -3.34
N THR A 166 2.99 -2.17 -2.85
CA THR A 166 2.42 -3.53 -2.91
C THR A 166 3.02 -4.35 -1.76
N PRO A 167 2.37 -5.41 -1.25
CA PRO A 167 2.95 -6.31 -0.27
C PRO A 167 4.20 -6.99 -0.82
N VAL A 168 5.32 -6.88 -0.12
CA VAL A 168 6.59 -7.49 -0.51
C VAL A 168 7.12 -8.37 0.60
N ILE A 169 7.44 -9.62 0.28
CA ILE A 169 8.10 -10.56 1.19
C ILE A 169 9.60 -10.44 0.99
N GLU A 170 10.25 -9.61 1.80
CA GLU A 170 11.69 -9.26 1.63
C GLU A 170 12.63 -10.45 1.77
N GLY A 171 12.22 -11.51 2.48
CA GLY A 171 13.01 -12.73 2.59
C GLY A 171 13.01 -13.60 1.33
N TRP A 172 12.19 -13.28 0.33
CA TRP A 172 12.09 -14.03 -0.92
C TRP A 172 12.84 -13.29 -2.01
N SER A 173 13.88 -13.91 -2.58
CA SER A 173 14.63 -13.33 -3.68
C SER A 173 13.84 -13.29 -4.99
N GLN A 174 12.74 -14.03 -5.09
CA GLN A 174 11.92 -14.13 -6.30
C GLN A 174 10.43 -14.04 -5.95
N THR A 175 9.67 -13.39 -6.82
CA THR A 175 8.22 -13.28 -6.76
C THR A 175 7.59 -14.64 -7.02
N TYR A 176 6.62 -15.00 -6.18
CA TYR A 176 5.83 -16.20 -6.35
C TYR A 176 4.57 -15.88 -7.15
N GLU A 177 4.45 -16.47 -8.34
CA GLU A 177 3.28 -16.41 -9.20
C GLU A 177 3.02 -17.78 -9.83
N ASN A 178 1.75 -18.15 -10.03
CA ASN A 178 1.39 -19.41 -10.69
C ASN A 178 0.12 -19.22 -11.53
N PRO A 179 0.24 -19.14 -12.88
CA PRO A 179 -0.90 -18.88 -13.76
C PRO A 179 -1.93 -20.02 -13.80
N ASN A 180 -1.56 -21.22 -13.32
CA ASN A 180 -2.50 -22.35 -13.24
C ASN A 180 -3.47 -22.23 -12.05
N ILE A 181 -3.25 -21.28 -11.12
CA ILE A 181 -4.14 -21.03 -9.98
C ILE A 181 -5.23 -20.05 -10.38
N THR A 182 -6.40 -20.58 -10.74
CA THR A 182 -7.52 -19.79 -11.28
C THR A 182 -8.73 -19.73 -10.36
N SER A 183 -8.88 -20.66 -9.41
CA SER A 183 -10.03 -20.70 -8.49
C SER A 183 -9.88 -19.69 -7.34
N THR A 184 -10.98 -19.08 -6.90
CA THR A 184 -11.02 -18.13 -5.77
C THR A 184 -10.42 -18.74 -4.49
N THR A 185 -10.76 -20.00 -4.18
CA THR A 185 -10.26 -20.71 -2.99
C THR A 185 -8.76 -20.93 -3.06
N ASP A 186 -8.25 -21.34 -4.23
CA ASP A 186 -6.81 -21.56 -4.38
C ASP A 186 -6.05 -20.24 -4.39
N ARG A 187 -6.62 -19.16 -4.94
CA ARG A 187 -6.03 -17.82 -4.85
C ARG A 187 -5.93 -17.31 -3.42
N LEU A 188 -6.97 -17.51 -2.60
CA LEU A 188 -6.91 -17.21 -1.17
C LEU A 188 -5.79 -18.00 -0.47
N LEU A 189 -5.61 -19.27 -0.81
CA LEU A 189 -4.55 -20.11 -0.22
C LEU A 189 -3.14 -19.69 -0.67
N HIS A 190 -2.96 -19.44 -1.97
CA HIS A 190 -1.64 -19.20 -2.56
C HIS A 190 -1.19 -17.74 -2.49
N PHE A 191 -2.13 -16.79 -2.50
CA PHE A 191 -1.87 -15.36 -2.64
C PHE A 191 -2.54 -14.50 -1.55
N GLY A 192 -3.28 -15.12 -0.63
CA GLY A 192 -3.89 -14.48 0.55
C GLY A 192 -5.10 -13.61 0.29
N GLN A 193 -5.50 -13.44 -0.97
CA GLN A 193 -6.69 -12.72 -1.41
C GLN A 193 -7.25 -13.39 -2.67
N GLU A 194 -8.56 -13.28 -2.88
CA GLU A 194 -9.28 -14.01 -3.93
C GLU A 194 -8.94 -13.58 -5.36
N ASP A 195 -8.42 -12.38 -5.53
CA ASP A 195 -8.12 -11.75 -6.82
C ASP A 195 -6.62 -11.45 -7.01
N HIS A 196 -5.79 -11.74 -6.01
CA HIS A 196 -4.34 -11.70 -6.18
C HIS A 196 -3.88 -12.83 -7.11
N VAL A 197 -2.83 -12.54 -7.87
CA VAL A 197 -2.17 -13.51 -8.76
C VAL A 197 -0.71 -13.79 -8.38
N ARG A 198 -0.20 -13.08 -7.36
CA ARG A 198 1.18 -13.23 -6.89
C ARG A 198 1.42 -12.71 -5.47
N TYR A 199 2.56 -13.12 -4.92
CA TYR A 199 3.26 -12.41 -3.84
C TYR A 199 4.61 -11.92 -4.34
N PHE A 200 4.85 -10.61 -4.24
CA PHE A 200 6.13 -10.05 -4.64
C PHE A 200 7.26 -10.43 -3.68
N GLY A 201 8.37 -10.89 -4.24
CA GLY A 201 9.65 -10.99 -3.58
C GLY A 201 10.44 -9.68 -3.70
N SER A 202 11.69 -9.69 -3.25
CA SER A 202 12.59 -8.55 -3.37
C SER A 202 12.92 -8.16 -4.82
N ASP A 203 12.73 -9.09 -5.77
CA ASP A 203 12.90 -8.93 -7.22
C ASP A 203 11.92 -7.92 -7.85
N ILE A 204 10.91 -7.46 -7.13
CA ILE A 204 10.06 -6.34 -7.59
C ILE A 204 10.88 -5.10 -7.97
N ARG A 205 12.01 -4.88 -7.30
CA ARG A 205 12.94 -3.80 -7.65
C ARG A 205 13.50 -4.00 -9.05
N ASP A 206 13.94 -5.21 -9.36
CA ASP A 206 14.46 -5.58 -10.67
C ASP A 206 13.37 -5.45 -11.74
N ARG A 207 12.14 -5.90 -11.43
CA ARG A 207 10.97 -5.76 -12.33
C ARG A 207 10.65 -4.29 -12.66
N ILE A 208 10.69 -3.40 -11.67
CA ILE A 208 10.49 -1.96 -11.87
C ILE A 208 11.62 -1.38 -12.74
N THR A 209 12.88 -1.67 -12.42
CA THR A 209 14.02 -1.15 -13.20
C THR A 209 14.07 -1.71 -14.62
N ALA A 210 13.63 -2.96 -14.83
CA ALA A 210 13.54 -3.57 -16.15
C ALA A 210 12.51 -2.89 -17.08
N ALA A 211 11.53 -2.17 -16.52
CA ALA A 211 10.62 -1.33 -17.28
C ALA A 211 11.24 0.03 -17.69
N GLY A 212 12.46 0.33 -17.23
CA GLY A 212 13.21 1.54 -17.57
C GLY A 212 13.26 2.60 -16.47
N PHE A 213 12.65 2.36 -15.31
CA PHE A 213 12.64 3.32 -14.20
C PHE A 213 13.97 3.36 -13.43
N GLU A 214 14.39 4.57 -13.06
CA GLU A 214 15.30 4.77 -11.93
C GLU A 214 14.52 4.59 -10.62
N LEU A 215 15.10 3.91 -9.63
CA LEU A 215 14.36 3.48 -8.44
C LEU A 215 14.98 4.00 -7.15
N GLU A 216 14.20 4.79 -6.42
CA GLU A 216 14.42 5.13 -5.01
C GLU A 216 13.37 4.42 -4.14
N THR A 217 13.67 4.17 -2.86
CA THR A 217 12.70 3.57 -1.93
C THR A 217 12.60 4.39 -0.65
N PHE A 218 11.38 4.84 -0.33
CA PHE A 218 11.06 5.44 0.95
C PHE A 218 10.58 4.35 1.92
N VAL A 219 11.37 4.04 2.94
CA VAL A 219 11.11 2.93 3.87
C VAL A 219 10.65 3.44 5.23
N ALA A 220 9.63 2.79 5.79
CA ALA A 220 9.19 3.02 7.16
C ALA A 220 10.24 2.49 8.17
N ILE A 221 10.91 3.41 8.85
CA ILE A 221 11.92 3.14 9.89
C ILE A 221 11.56 3.85 11.20
N GLU A 222 12.26 3.55 12.30
CA GLU A 222 12.08 4.28 13.55
C GLU A 222 12.62 5.72 13.45
N PRO A 223 12.02 6.70 14.16
CA PRO A 223 10.89 6.57 15.09
C PRO A 223 9.51 6.58 14.43
N ASP A 224 9.42 6.70 13.10
CA ASP A 224 8.15 6.86 12.39
C ASP A 224 7.25 5.63 12.50
N VAL A 225 7.83 4.43 12.51
CA VAL A 225 7.10 3.19 12.72
C VAL A 225 6.33 3.24 14.04
N ALA A 226 7.02 3.51 15.15
CA ALA A 226 6.38 3.58 16.45
C ALA A 226 5.42 4.78 16.54
N ARG A 227 5.85 5.95 16.07
CA ARG A 227 5.07 7.19 16.17
C ARG A 227 3.79 7.12 15.34
N TYR A 228 3.87 6.73 14.08
CA TYR A 228 2.77 6.78 13.13
C TYR A 228 2.13 5.42 12.88
N GLY A 229 2.42 4.39 13.69
CA GLY A 229 1.81 3.05 13.58
C GLY A 229 1.98 2.42 12.21
N LEU A 230 3.18 2.50 11.64
CA LEU A 230 3.48 2.00 10.29
C LEU A 230 3.93 0.54 10.34
N GLY A 231 3.82 -0.17 9.21
CA GLY A 231 4.44 -1.48 9.06
C GLY A 231 5.97 -1.37 9.02
N ARG A 232 6.68 -2.19 9.79
CA ARG A 232 8.15 -2.23 9.77
C ARG A 232 8.64 -2.63 8.38
N GLY A 233 9.50 -1.82 7.79
CA GLY A 233 10.03 -2.08 6.46
C GLY A 233 8.98 -1.96 5.35
N ALA A 234 7.78 -1.44 5.63
CA ALA A 234 6.84 -1.02 4.59
C ALA A 234 7.47 0.09 3.76
N LYS A 235 7.11 0.18 2.48
CA LYS A 235 7.80 1.05 1.52
C LYS A 235 6.87 1.70 0.53
N VAL A 236 7.31 2.86 0.06
CA VAL A 236 6.88 3.46 -1.20
C VAL A 236 8.05 3.36 -2.15
N PHE A 237 7.86 2.70 -3.28
CA PHE A 237 8.81 2.74 -4.38
C PHE A 237 8.59 4.03 -5.15
N ILE A 238 9.64 4.83 -5.29
CA ILE A 238 9.65 6.07 -6.06
C ILE A 238 10.36 5.73 -7.38
N ALA A 239 9.57 5.39 -8.39
CA ALA A 239 10.06 4.97 -9.70
C ALA A 239 10.03 6.18 -10.65
N GLN A 240 11.19 6.69 -11.03
CA GLN A 240 11.33 7.88 -11.86
C GLN A 240 11.68 7.50 -13.29
N ARG A 241 10.93 8.05 -14.25
CA ARG A 241 11.29 7.92 -15.67
C ARG A 241 12.49 8.84 -15.93
N PRO A 242 13.63 8.33 -16.42
CA PRO A 242 14.81 9.16 -16.66
C PRO A 242 14.54 10.24 -17.72
N ILE A 243 15.32 11.31 -17.65
CA ILE A 243 15.39 12.30 -18.73
C ILE A 243 16.28 11.67 -19.79
N ASN A 244 15.69 11.08 -20.83
CA ASN A 244 16.48 10.76 -22.02
C ASN A 244 16.80 12.09 -22.70
N GLU A 245 18.07 12.51 -22.65
CA GLU A 245 18.60 13.47 -23.61
C GLU A 245 18.48 12.82 -24.98
N GLY A 246 17.53 13.30 -25.78
CA GLY A 246 17.32 12.84 -27.15
C GLY A 246 18.50 13.17 -28.05
#